data_AF-A0A1F8U8H7-F1
#
_entry.id   AF-A0A1F8U8H7-F1
#
_cell.length_a   1.000
_cell.length_b   1.000
_cell.length_c   1.000
_cell.angle_alpha   90.00
_cell.angle_beta   90.00
_cell.angle_gamma   90.00
#
_symmetry.space_group_name_H-M   'P 1'
#
loop_
_entity.id
_entity.type
_entity.pdbx_description
1 polymer ?
#
loop_
_entity_poly.entity_id
_entity_poly.type
_entity_poly.pdbx_seq_one_letter_code
_entity_poly.pdbx_strand_id
1 'polypeptide(L)'
;MDECAWNQGDIRRGKICNSYVEVEFSVDGIYSFELRRWPVEEGRKLTGGIPGELKGWYSGGRAIPVRKATIKVGDYKETKAVTEEDEAITFITMMKAGPAHLQTYLEDSEGNILGAYYVYVCRVT
;
A
#
# COMPACT_ATOMS: atom_id res chain seq x y z
N MET A 1 8.93 15.03 -10.63
CA MET A 1 8.76 14.28 -9.37
C MET A 1 8.87 12.81 -9.74
N ASP A 2 9.67 12.02 -9.03
CA ASP A 2 9.74 10.58 -9.30
C ASP A 2 8.36 9.96 -9.09
N GLU A 3 7.89 9.21 -10.07
CA GLU A 3 6.51 8.70 -10.09
C GLU A 3 6.31 7.51 -9.14
N CYS A 4 7.38 6.78 -8.79
CA CYS A 4 7.31 5.62 -7.89
C CYS A 4 8.57 5.42 -7.02
N ALA A 5 8.42 4.58 -5.99
CA ALA A 5 9.53 4.08 -5.19
C ALA A 5 10.13 2.87 -5.93
N TRP A 6 11.44 2.93 -6.22
CA TRP A 6 12.10 1.93 -7.08
C TRP A 6 12.91 0.90 -6.29
N ASN A 7 13.35 1.22 -5.08
CA ASN A 7 14.21 0.36 -4.27
C ASN A 7 13.82 0.38 -2.79
N GLN A 8 14.39 -0.55 -2.04
CA GLN A 8 14.14 -0.66 -0.60
C GLN A 8 14.56 0.60 0.19
N GLY A 9 15.58 1.33 -0.26
CA GLY A 9 15.97 2.60 0.35
C GLY A 9 14.87 3.67 0.26
N ASP A 10 14.12 3.73 -0.85
CA ASP A 10 12.98 4.63 -1.02
C ASP A 10 11.82 4.28 -0.08
N ILE A 11 11.50 2.98 0.01
CA ILE A 11 10.45 2.45 0.90
C ILE A 11 10.78 2.75 2.37
N ARG A 12 12.02 2.49 2.77
CA ARG A 12 12.51 2.74 4.14
C ARG A 12 12.52 4.23 4.49
N ARG A 13 12.81 5.10 3.51
CA ARG A 13 12.70 6.56 3.65
C ARG A 13 11.26 7.05 3.79
N GLY A 14 10.29 6.26 3.34
CA GLY A 14 8.93 6.76 3.19
C GLY A 14 8.83 7.78 2.06
N LYS A 15 9.49 7.52 0.92
CA LYS A 15 9.40 8.38 -0.27
C LYS A 15 7.95 8.64 -0.63
N ILE A 16 7.58 9.91 -0.68
CA ILE A 16 6.24 10.33 -1.11
C ILE A 16 6.21 10.25 -2.64
N CYS A 17 5.52 9.23 -3.13
CA CYS A 17 5.26 8.98 -4.54
C CYS A 17 3.97 8.16 -4.64
N ASN A 18 3.25 8.32 -5.75
CA ASN A 18 2.02 7.58 -5.97
C ASN A 18 1.75 7.46 -7.47
N SER A 19 1.65 6.23 -7.94
CA SER A 19 1.26 5.89 -9.31
C SER A 19 0.05 4.96 -9.28
N TYR A 20 -0.51 4.70 -10.45
CA TYR A 20 -1.45 3.60 -10.63
C TYR A 20 -0.74 2.40 -11.27
N VAL A 21 -1.40 1.25 -11.21
CA VAL A 21 -0.99 0.02 -11.88
C VAL A 21 -2.17 -0.47 -12.72
N GLU A 22 -1.90 -0.87 -13.95
CA GLU A 22 -2.86 -1.59 -14.78
C GLU A 22 -2.96 -3.04 -14.32
N VAL A 23 -4.18 -3.50 -14.06
CA VAL A 23 -4.46 -4.90 -13.70
C VAL A 23 -5.53 -5.47 -14.62
N GLU A 24 -5.34 -6.71 -15.04
CA GLU A 24 -6.32 -7.47 -15.82
C GLU A 24 -6.91 -8.56 -14.93
N PHE A 25 -8.22 -8.51 -14.67
CA PHE A 25 -8.92 -9.59 -14.00
C PHE A 25 -9.38 -10.62 -15.04
N SER A 26 -8.78 -11.81 -15.04
CA SER A 26 -9.11 -12.82 -16.07
C SER A 26 -10.51 -13.42 -15.91
N VAL A 27 -11.13 -13.30 -14.73
CA VAL A 27 -12.48 -13.81 -14.44
C VAL A 27 -13.22 -12.88 -13.48
N ASP A 28 -14.55 -12.95 -13.53
CA ASP A 28 -15.40 -12.42 -12.47
C ASP A 28 -15.10 -13.13 -11.14
N GLY A 29 -15.11 -12.40 -10.04
CA GLY A 29 -14.95 -13.01 -8.72
C GLY A 29 -14.80 -12.01 -7.59
N ILE A 30 -14.73 -12.52 -6.38
CA ILE A 30 -14.43 -11.71 -5.19
C ILE A 30 -12.93 -11.68 -5.01
N TYR A 31 -12.35 -10.50 -4.92
CA TYR A 31 -10.92 -10.29 -4.72
C TYR A 31 -10.64 -9.58 -3.41
N SER A 32 -9.60 -10.02 -2.72
CA SER A 32 -9.02 -9.31 -1.57
C SER A 32 -7.77 -8.54 -2.00
N PHE A 33 -7.69 -7.28 -1.61
CA PHE A 33 -6.55 -6.39 -1.83
C PHE A 33 -5.99 -6.00 -0.47
N GLU A 34 -4.76 -6.40 -0.18
CA GLU A 34 -4.07 -6.11 1.07
C GLU A 34 -3.01 -5.02 0.82
N LEU A 35 -3.29 -3.81 1.31
CA LEU A 35 -2.41 -2.65 1.17
C LEU A 35 -1.40 -2.66 2.32
N ARG A 36 -0.12 -2.60 1.95
CA ARG A 36 0.98 -2.63 2.91
C ARG A 36 2.01 -1.55 2.62
N ARG A 37 2.66 -1.12 3.70
CA ARG A 37 3.90 -0.35 3.62
C ARG A 37 5.13 -1.25 3.54
N TRP A 38 5.18 -2.28 4.37
CA TRP A 38 6.28 -3.26 4.41
C TRP A 38 5.86 -4.55 3.71
N PRO A 39 6.79 -5.28 3.06
CA PRO A 39 6.45 -6.57 2.47
C PRO A 39 6.00 -7.56 3.56
N VAL A 40 5.24 -8.59 3.19
CA VAL A 40 4.64 -9.55 4.15
C VAL A 40 5.68 -10.23 5.04
N GLU A 41 6.86 -10.47 4.50
CA GLU A 41 8.00 -11.12 5.17
C GLU A 41 8.53 -10.32 6.37
N GLU A 42 8.30 -9.00 6.40
CA GLU A 42 8.75 -8.16 7.51
C GLU A 42 7.83 -8.25 8.72
N GLY A 43 6.55 -8.60 8.55
CA GLY A 43 5.56 -8.67 9.64
C GLY A 43 5.43 -7.37 10.46
N ARG A 44 5.82 -6.23 9.90
CA ARG A 44 5.87 -4.94 10.60
C ARG A 44 4.57 -4.19 10.45
N LYS A 45 4.23 -3.44 11.49
CA LYS A 45 3.12 -2.49 11.48
C LYS A 45 3.31 -1.46 10.38
N LEU A 46 2.23 -1.14 9.68
CA LEU A 46 2.20 -0.18 8.57
C LEU A 46 2.71 1.19 9.02
N THR A 47 2.41 1.58 10.25
CA THR A 47 2.87 2.84 10.84
C THR A 47 4.31 2.78 11.35
N GLY A 48 4.82 1.58 11.61
CA GLY A 48 6.12 1.33 12.24
C GLY A 48 7.31 1.63 11.34
N GLY A 49 8.42 2.00 11.95
CA GLY A 49 9.74 2.12 11.31
C GLY A 49 10.61 0.87 11.49
N ILE A 50 11.86 0.95 11.04
CA ILE A 50 12.89 -0.04 11.35
C ILE A 50 13.92 0.65 12.25
N PRO A 51 14.24 0.10 13.43
CA PRO A 51 15.25 0.69 14.33
C PRO A 51 16.61 0.89 13.65
N GLY A 52 17.33 1.90 14.13
CA GLY A 52 18.65 2.26 13.63
C GLY A 52 18.63 3.42 12.62
N GLU A 53 19.83 3.90 12.32
CA GLU A 53 20.00 5.02 11.39
C GLU A 53 19.71 4.58 9.96
N LEU A 54 19.02 5.46 9.23
CA LEU A 54 18.76 5.26 7.81
C LEU A 54 20.06 5.50 7.01
N LYS A 55 20.80 4.42 6.72
CA LYS A 55 22.05 4.46 5.94
C LYS A 55 22.02 3.43 4.81
N GLY A 56 22.34 3.90 3.61
CA GLY A 56 22.34 3.06 2.42
C GLY A 56 20.98 2.41 2.19
N TRP A 57 21.00 1.12 1.82
CA TRP A 57 19.82 0.41 1.33
C TRP A 57 19.25 -0.59 2.36
N TYR A 58 19.96 -0.80 3.49
CA TYR A 58 19.71 -1.94 4.39
C TYR A 58 19.54 -1.57 5.87
N SER A 59 19.87 -0.35 6.32
CA SER A 59 19.76 0.04 7.74
C SER A 59 18.71 1.12 7.97
N GLY A 60 18.02 1.05 9.12
CA GLY A 60 17.01 2.03 9.57
C GLY A 60 15.78 2.18 8.67
N GLY A 61 14.70 2.74 9.19
CA GLY A 61 13.49 3.00 8.42
C GLY A 61 12.58 3.94 9.18
N ARG A 62 12.10 5.00 8.53
CA ARG A 62 11.30 6.04 9.18
C ARG A 62 9.95 5.46 9.61
N ALA A 63 9.39 5.84 10.74
CA ALA A 63 7.97 5.57 11.02
C ALA A 63 7.10 6.54 10.19
N ILE A 64 5.93 6.11 9.73
CA ILE A 64 4.98 6.99 9.02
C ILE A 64 3.64 6.88 9.74
N PRO A 65 3.13 7.96 10.37
CA PRO A 65 1.90 7.90 11.16
C PRO A 65 0.65 7.88 10.25
N VAL A 66 0.53 6.86 9.41
CA VAL A 66 -0.62 6.65 8.52
C VAL A 66 -1.89 6.50 9.36
N ARG A 67 -2.96 7.22 8.97
CA ARG A 67 -4.27 7.19 9.64
C ARG A 67 -5.39 6.70 8.75
N LYS A 68 -5.22 6.75 7.42
CA LYS A 68 -6.23 6.25 6.47
C LYS A 68 -5.55 5.51 5.33
N ALA A 69 -6.20 4.44 4.88
CA ALA A 69 -5.87 3.75 3.64
C ALA A 69 -7.08 3.82 2.70
N THR A 70 -6.83 4.15 1.44
CA THR A 70 -7.85 4.17 0.39
C THR A 70 -7.38 3.33 -0.79
N ILE A 71 -8.30 2.54 -1.35
CA ILE A 71 -8.12 1.86 -2.63
C ILE A 71 -9.10 2.44 -3.65
N LYS A 72 -8.65 2.55 -4.90
CA LYS A 72 -9.49 2.75 -6.07
C LYS A 72 -9.12 1.69 -7.10
N VAL A 73 -10.06 0.82 -7.46
CA VAL A 73 -9.88 -0.20 -8.50
C VAL A 73 -11.09 -0.24 -9.41
N GLY A 74 -10.91 0.17 -10.67
CA GLY A 74 -12.03 0.45 -11.57
C GLY A 74 -12.97 1.50 -10.97
N ASP A 75 -14.26 1.16 -10.85
CA ASP A 75 -15.29 2.01 -10.25
C ASP A 75 -15.39 1.88 -8.72
N TYR A 76 -14.77 0.86 -8.13
CA TYR A 76 -14.81 0.66 -6.69
C TYR A 76 -13.80 1.56 -5.98
N LYS A 77 -14.27 2.28 -4.97
CA LYS A 77 -13.44 3.11 -4.09
C LYS A 77 -13.91 2.95 -2.64
N GLU A 78 -12.97 2.67 -1.75
CA GLU A 78 -13.24 2.57 -0.32
C GLU A 78 -12.07 3.11 0.50
N THR A 79 -12.38 3.71 1.64
CA THR A 79 -11.42 4.22 2.61
C THR A 79 -11.66 3.57 3.97
N LYS A 80 -10.59 3.11 4.62
CA LYS A 80 -10.61 2.56 5.99
C LYS A 80 -9.62 3.31 6.88
N ALA A 81 -9.93 3.36 8.17
CA ALA A 81 -9.01 3.88 9.17
C ALA A 81 -7.83 2.91 9.39
N VAL A 82 -6.68 3.46 9.76
CA VAL A 82 -5.48 2.71 10.13
C VAL A 82 -5.18 2.92 11.60
N THR A 83 -4.95 1.82 12.32
CA THR A 83 -4.53 1.78 13.71
C THR A 83 -3.04 1.47 13.82
N GLU A 84 -2.47 1.64 15.01
CA GLU A 84 -1.04 1.39 15.24
C GLU A 84 -0.70 -0.11 15.23
N GLU A 85 -1.71 -0.98 15.34
CA GLU A 85 -1.56 -2.44 15.33
C GLU A 85 -1.68 -3.07 13.94
N ASP A 86 -2.10 -2.29 12.94
CA ASP A 86 -2.30 -2.81 11.59
C ASP A 86 -0.97 -3.03 10.87
N GLU A 87 -0.74 -4.24 10.37
CA GLU A 87 0.34 -4.55 9.43
C GLU A 87 -0.06 -4.25 7.99
N ALA A 88 -1.35 -4.38 7.71
CA ALA A 88 -1.95 -4.17 6.42
C ALA A 88 -3.42 -3.74 6.56
N ILE A 89 -3.98 -3.18 5.49
CA ILE A 89 -5.41 -2.91 5.39
C ILE A 89 -5.99 -3.67 4.22
N THR A 90 -7.00 -4.49 4.50
CA THR A 90 -7.59 -5.38 3.49
C THR A 90 -8.95 -4.86 3.02
N PHE A 91 -9.13 -4.83 1.71
CA PHE A 91 -10.38 -4.53 1.03
C PHE A 91 -10.86 -5.77 0.28
N ILE A 92 -12.16 -6.03 0.31
CA ILE A 92 -12.76 -7.20 -0.34
C ILE A 92 -13.90 -6.68 -1.21
N THR A 93 -13.84 -6.95 -2.51
CA THR A 93 -14.85 -6.48 -3.46
C THR A 93 -15.02 -7.43 -4.63
N MET A 94 -16.18 -7.37 -5.27
CA MET A 94 -16.46 -8.11 -6.49
C MET A 94 -15.83 -7.37 -7.68
N MET A 95 -15.03 -8.07 -8.47
CA MET A 95 -14.47 -7.56 -9.73
C MET A 95 -15.10 -8.29 -10.91
N LYS A 96 -15.29 -7.56 -12.00
CA LYS A 96 -15.63 -8.12 -13.31
C LYS A 96 -14.35 -8.44 -14.08
N ALA A 97 -14.42 -9.47 -14.92
CA ALA A 97 -13.34 -9.76 -15.84
C ALA A 97 -13.07 -8.56 -16.76
N GLY A 98 -11.79 -8.29 -17.02
CA GLY A 98 -11.34 -7.17 -17.84
C GLY A 98 -10.28 -6.30 -17.16
N PRO A 99 -9.86 -5.23 -17.85
CA PRO A 99 -8.86 -4.31 -17.35
C PRO A 99 -9.43 -3.36 -16.31
N ALA A 100 -8.59 -2.95 -15.35
CA ALA A 100 -8.90 -1.91 -14.38
C ALA A 100 -7.64 -1.16 -13.94
N HIS A 101 -7.81 0.13 -13.63
CA HIS A 101 -6.77 0.91 -12.98
C HIS A 101 -6.83 0.68 -11.47
N LEU A 102 -5.72 0.21 -10.88
CA LEU A 102 -5.54 0.09 -9.43
C LEU A 102 -4.68 1.25 -8.92
N GLN A 103 -5.20 2.03 -7.98
CA GLN A 103 -4.47 3.08 -7.28
C GLN A 103 -4.75 3.03 -5.79
N THR A 104 -3.73 3.35 -4.98
CA THR A 104 -3.81 3.29 -3.52
C THR A 104 -3.34 4.59 -2.90
N TYR A 105 -3.80 4.87 -1.68
CA TYR A 105 -3.44 6.06 -0.94
C TYR A 105 -3.32 5.71 0.54
N LEU A 106 -2.16 5.98 1.12
CA LEU A 106 -1.92 6.01 2.55
C LEU A 106 -1.75 7.48 2.95
N GLU A 107 -2.66 7.97 3.78
CA GLU A 107 -2.68 9.35 4.27
C GLU A 107 -2.17 9.38 5.72
N ASP A 108 -1.14 10.19 5.97
CA ASP A 108 -0.59 10.38 7.32
C ASP A 108 -1.28 11.51 8.11
N SER A 109 -0.91 11.66 9.38
CA SER A 109 -1.49 12.67 10.27
C SER A 109 -1.19 14.12 9.86
N GLU A 110 -0.21 14.35 8.98
CA GLU A 110 0.15 15.67 8.46
C GLU A 110 -0.53 15.98 7.13
N GLY A 111 -1.33 15.03 6.60
CA GLY A 111 -2.01 15.15 5.32
C GLY A 111 -1.13 14.78 4.12
N ASN A 112 0.06 14.20 4.33
CA ASN A 112 0.85 13.67 3.23
C ASN A 112 0.21 12.40 2.70
N ILE A 113 0.24 12.23 1.37
CA ILE A 113 -0.33 11.07 0.69
C ILE A 113 0.74 10.36 -0.10
N LEU A 114 0.93 9.07 0.18
CA LEU A 114 1.78 8.16 -0.60
C LEU A 114 0.98 6.96 -1.10
N GLY A 115 1.45 6.29 -2.14
CA GLY A 115 0.92 4.97 -2.50
C GLY A 115 1.29 3.91 -1.47
N ALA A 116 0.50 2.85 -1.35
CA ALA A 116 0.96 1.64 -0.70
C ALA A 116 2.13 1.07 -1.51
N TYR A 117 3.25 0.78 -0.85
CA TYR A 117 4.43 0.23 -1.54
C TYR A 117 4.22 -1.22 -2.00
N TYR A 118 3.31 -1.92 -1.35
CA TYR A 118 2.94 -3.29 -1.67
C TYR A 118 1.42 -3.43 -1.70
N VAL A 119 0.93 -4.16 -2.69
CA VAL A 119 -0.46 -4.62 -2.76
C VAL A 119 -0.43 -6.11 -3.05
N TYR A 120 -0.96 -6.91 -2.14
CA TYR A 120 -1.17 -8.33 -2.36
C TYR A 120 -2.62 -8.56 -2.80
N VAL A 121 -2.81 -9.29 -3.89
CA VAL A 121 -4.12 -9.52 -4.50
C VAL A 121 -4.38 -11.02 -4.56
N CYS A 122 -5.50 -11.45 -3.99
CA CYS A 122 -5.94 -12.85 -4.02
C CYS A 122 -7.40 -12.91 -4.47
N ARG A 123 -7.74 -13.89 -5.31
CA ARG A 123 -9.15 -14.25 -5.55
C ARG A 123 -9.62 -15.10 -4.37
N VAL A 124 -10.74 -14.71 -3.76
CA VAL A 124 -11.35 -15.38 -2.61
C VAL A 124 -12.34 -16.44 -3.08
N THR A 125 -13.14 -16.13 -4.10
CA THR A 125 -14.10 -17.04 -4.75
C THR A 125 -14.16 -16.74 -6.24
#